data_AF-E0VI10-F1
#
_entry.id   AF-E0VI10-F1
#
_cell.length_a   1.000
_cell.length_b   1.000
_cell.length_c   1.000
_cell.angle_alpha   90.00
_cell.angle_beta   90.00
_cell.angle_gamma   90.00
#
_symmetry.space_group_name_H-M   'P 1'
#
loop_
_entity.id
_entity.type
_entity.pdbx_description
1 polymer ?
#
loop_
_entity_poly.entity_id
_entity_poly.type
_entity_poly.pdbx_seq_one_letter_code
_entity_poly.pdbx_strand_id
1 'polypeptide(L)'
;MSENDKDEFKNAIRQIGFSSMNLDNPYDRVRISEWVRKLVAIDDDSCENIKKKNEYIQYLKIQVANSCLQLPFTKPPPSANLPSLPELLGTLVCEKIPGLPKPGPIAPAIIHKSPDGRAYISIKHVPGDGVLCYMAVDENLNNF
;
A
#
# COMPACT_ATOMS: atom_id res chain seq x y z
N MET A 1 9.52 17.09 -3.00
CA MET A 1 8.58 16.01 -3.39
C MET A 1 8.26 16.23 -4.84
N SER A 2 8.62 15.29 -5.72
CA SER A 2 8.71 15.60 -7.15
C SER A 2 7.33 15.54 -7.82
N GLU A 3 7.07 16.51 -8.68
CA GLU A 3 5.96 16.55 -9.65
C GLU A 3 5.69 15.18 -10.31
N ASN A 4 6.76 14.40 -10.47
CA ASN A 4 6.78 13.01 -10.90
C ASN A 4 5.76 12.09 -10.21
N ASP A 5 5.56 12.17 -8.89
CA ASP A 5 4.66 11.25 -8.17
C ASP A 5 3.19 11.53 -8.53
N LYS A 6 2.84 12.80 -8.73
CA LYS A 6 1.49 13.21 -9.14
C LYS A 6 1.24 12.85 -10.61
N ASP A 7 2.27 12.98 -11.43
CA ASP A 7 2.19 12.58 -12.84
C ASP A 7 2.09 11.07 -12.99
N GLU A 8 2.78 10.31 -12.13
CA GLU A 8 2.69 8.86 -12.06
C GLU A 8 1.24 8.40 -11.81
N PHE A 9 0.58 9.00 -10.81
CA PHE A 9 -0.83 8.71 -10.50
C PHE A 9 -1.76 8.99 -11.69
N LYS A 10 -1.62 10.17 -12.30
CA LYS A 10 -2.45 10.58 -13.45
C LYS A 10 -2.22 9.67 -14.66
N ASN A 11 -0.98 9.30 -14.92
CA ASN A 11 -0.62 8.41 -16.03
C ASN A 11 -1.19 7.00 -15.80
N ALA A 12 -1.17 6.50 -14.57
CA ALA A 12 -1.80 5.23 -14.23
C ALA A 12 -3.32 5.25 -14.46
N ILE A 13 -4.02 6.32 -14.07
CA ILE A 13 -5.46 6.47 -14.34
C ILE A 13 -5.76 6.43 -15.85
N ARG A 14 -4.98 7.13 -16.68
CA ARG A 14 -5.15 7.13 -18.13
C ARG A 14 -4.98 5.72 -18.72
N GLN A 15 -3.94 5.01 -18.28
CA GLN A 15 -3.68 3.63 -18.73
C GLN A 15 -4.78 2.65 -18.30
N ILE A 16 -5.28 2.80 -17.07
CA ILE A 16 -6.43 2.01 -16.57
C ILE A 16 -7.67 2.30 -17.42
N GLY A 17 -7.96 3.57 -17.72
CA GLY A 17 -9.11 3.95 -18.54
C GLY A 17 -9.09 3.25 -19.91
N PHE A 18 -7.94 3.25 -20.58
CA PHE A 18 -7.78 2.56 -21.85
C PHE A 18 -7.88 1.03 -21.72
N SER A 19 -7.17 0.45 -20.75
CA SER A 19 -7.08 -1.01 -20.59
C SER A 19 -8.36 -1.64 -20.04
N SER A 20 -9.14 -0.89 -19.26
CA SER A 20 -10.41 -1.37 -18.67
C SER A 20 -11.48 -1.70 -19.71
N MET A 21 -11.36 -1.17 -20.93
CA MET A 21 -12.26 -1.51 -22.04
C MET A 21 -12.09 -2.96 -22.50
N ASN A 22 -10.91 -3.55 -22.27
CA ASN A 22 -10.59 -4.92 -22.62
C ASN A 22 -11.04 -5.95 -21.57
N LEU A 23 -11.72 -5.51 -20.51
CA LEU A 23 -12.27 -6.40 -19.50
C LEU A 23 -13.62 -6.95 -19.98
N ASP A 24 -13.69 -8.27 -20.05
CA ASP A 24 -14.90 -9.01 -20.46
C ASP A 24 -16.04 -8.82 -19.46
N ASN A 25 -15.71 -8.69 -18.18
CA ASN A 25 -16.69 -8.58 -17.10
C ASN A 25 -17.11 -7.11 -16.85
N PRO A 26 -18.39 -6.75 -17.07
CA PRO A 26 -18.88 -5.40 -16.83
C PRO A 26 -18.83 -5.00 -15.35
N TYR A 27 -18.95 -5.95 -14.41
CA TYR A 27 -18.90 -5.66 -12.98
C TYR A 27 -17.50 -5.21 -12.54
N ASP A 28 -16.45 -5.73 -13.16
CA ASP A 28 -15.07 -5.36 -12.85
C ASP A 28 -14.79 -3.91 -13.27
N ARG A 29 -15.37 -3.45 -14.38
CA ARG A 29 -15.30 -2.04 -14.80
C ARG A 29 -15.92 -1.09 -13.78
N VAL A 30 -17.06 -1.48 -13.21
CA VAL A 30 -17.70 -0.71 -12.13
C VAL A 30 -16.78 -0.66 -10.90
N ARG A 31 -16.23 -1.80 -10.48
CA ARG A 31 -15.31 -1.88 -9.33
C ARG A 31 -14.06 -1.03 -9.52
N ILE A 32 -13.45 -1.07 -10.70
CA ILE A 32 -12.31 -0.20 -11.04
C ILE A 32 -12.70 1.27 -10.90
N SER A 33 -13.87 1.67 -11.40
CA SER A 33 -14.32 3.06 -11.28
C SER A 33 -14.53 3.51 -9.83
N GLU A 34 -15.05 2.63 -8.97
CA GLU A 34 -15.22 2.89 -7.54
C GLU A 34 -13.87 3.06 -6.84
N TRP A 35 -12.91 2.19 -7.13
CA TRP A 35 -11.56 2.25 -6.56
C TRP A 35 -10.80 3.49 -7.03
N VAL A 36 -10.85 3.81 -8.33
CA VAL A 36 -10.23 5.04 -8.87
C VAL A 36 -10.84 6.27 -8.18
N ARG A 37 -12.16 6.32 -7.99
CA ARG A 37 -12.83 7.42 -7.30
C ARG A 37 -12.37 7.53 -5.84
N LYS A 38 -12.26 6.41 -5.11
CA LYS A 38 -11.73 6.38 -3.74
C LYS A 38 -10.30 6.91 -3.68
N LEU A 39 -9.43 6.50 -4.60
CA LEU A 39 -8.04 6.93 -4.62
C LEU A 39 -7.90 8.42 -4.96
N VAL A 40 -8.71 8.94 -5.89
CA VAL A 40 -8.75 10.37 -6.22
C VAL A 40 -9.22 11.20 -5.02
N ALA A 41 -10.16 10.69 -4.23
CA ALA A 41 -10.69 11.37 -3.05
C ALA A 41 -9.73 11.42 -1.85
N ILE A 42 -8.57 10.75 -1.90
CA ILE A 42 -7.54 10.90 -0.87
C ILE A 42 -6.77 12.20 -1.13
N ASP A 43 -6.64 13.03 -0.10
CA ASP A 43 -5.92 14.30 -0.17
C ASP A 43 -4.41 14.12 -0.37
N ASP A 44 -3.80 15.04 -1.12
CA ASP A 44 -2.37 15.07 -1.42
C ASP A 44 -1.53 15.78 -0.33
N ASP A 45 -2.13 16.03 0.84
CA ASP A 45 -1.54 16.87 1.90
C ASP A 45 -0.34 16.22 2.59
N SER A 46 -0.24 14.89 2.53
CA SER A 46 0.87 14.14 3.12
C SER A 46 1.60 13.28 2.09
N CYS A 47 2.92 13.19 2.25
CA CYS A 47 3.75 12.28 1.45
C CYS A 47 3.28 10.82 1.58
N GLU A 48 2.80 10.42 2.76
CA GLU A 48 2.25 9.09 3.00
C GLU A 48 1.01 8.83 2.12
N ASN A 49 0.09 9.80 2.04
CA ASN A 49 -1.11 9.67 1.20
C ASN A 49 -0.76 9.57 -0.28
N ILE A 50 0.19 10.39 -0.77
CA ILE A 50 0.62 10.35 -2.17
C ILE A 50 1.22 8.97 -2.50
N LYS A 51 2.12 8.47 -1.66
CA LYS A 51 2.71 7.12 -1.83
C LYS A 51 1.65 6.03 -1.80
N LYS A 52 0.73 6.10 -0.84
CA LYS A 52 -0.38 5.15 -0.71
C LYS A 52 -1.26 5.14 -1.96
N LYS A 53 -1.60 6.32 -2.50
CA LYS A 53 -2.35 6.43 -3.77
C LYS A 53 -1.59 5.78 -4.92
N ASN A 54 -0.28 6.03 -5.03
CA ASN A 54 0.56 5.47 -6.07
C ASN A 54 0.67 3.94 -5.96
N GLU A 55 0.91 3.40 -4.78
CA GLU A 55 0.96 1.94 -4.57
C GLU A 55 -0.33 1.25 -5.03
N TYR A 56 -1.48 1.75 -4.57
CA TYR A 56 -2.77 1.17 -4.93
C TYR A 56 -3.07 1.32 -6.43
N ILE A 57 -2.83 2.50 -7.03
CA ILE A 57 -3.16 2.70 -8.45
C ILE A 57 -2.23 1.90 -9.36
N GLN A 58 -0.95 1.74 -9.01
CA GLN A 58 -0.02 0.92 -9.78
C GLN A 58 -0.40 -0.55 -9.70
N TYR A 59 -0.78 -1.04 -8.51
CA TYR A 59 -1.24 -2.41 -8.37
C TYR A 59 -2.52 -2.68 -9.17
N LEU A 60 -3.48 -1.75 -9.12
CA LEU A 60 -4.69 -1.82 -9.93
C LEU A 60 -4.36 -1.82 -11.43
N LYS A 61 -3.47 -0.93 -11.87
CA LYS A 61 -3.02 -0.83 -13.26
C LYS A 61 -2.45 -2.15 -13.78
N ILE A 62 -1.59 -2.81 -13.00
CA ILE A 62 -1.01 -4.11 -13.36
C ILE A 62 -2.11 -5.16 -13.52
N GLN A 63 -3.09 -5.20 -12.62
CA GLN A 63 -4.19 -6.16 -12.70
C GLN A 63 -5.10 -5.94 -13.92
N VAL A 64 -5.46 -4.68 -14.18
CA VAL A 64 -6.28 -4.31 -15.34
C VAL A 64 -5.54 -4.61 -16.65
N ALA A 65 -4.24 -4.35 -16.72
CA ALA A 65 -3.42 -4.66 -17.90
C ALA A 65 -3.36 -6.16 -18.20
N ASN A 66 -3.49 -7.01 -17.18
CA ASN A 66 -3.54 -8.47 -17.32
C ASN A 66 -4.97 -9.02 -17.43
N SER A 67 -5.98 -8.16 -17.60
CA SER A 67 -7.40 -8.51 -17.64
C SER A 67 -7.87 -9.38 -16.46
N CYS A 68 -7.23 -9.24 -15.29
CA CYS A 68 -7.45 -10.11 -14.14
C CYS A 68 -7.58 -9.27 -12.87
N LEU A 69 -8.83 -8.99 -12.48
CA LEU A 69 -9.12 -8.29 -11.23
C LEU A 69 -9.13 -9.29 -10.07
N GLN A 70 -8.30 -9.03 -9.06
CA GLN A 70 -8.12 -9.83 -7.86
C GLN A 70 -8.40 -8.99 -6.62
N LEU A 71 -8.37 -9.63 -5.45
CA LEU A 71 -8.45 -8.90 -4.17
C LEU A 71 -7.28 -7.91 -4.06
N PRO A 72 -7.50 -6.71 -3.51
CA PRO A 72 -8.73 -6.25 -2.87
C PRO A 72 -9.79 -5.68 -3.84
N PHE A 73 -9.46 -5.52 -5.13
CA PHE A 73 -10.25 -4.74 -6.07
C PHE A 73 -11.55 -5.40 -6.54
N THR A 74 -11.71 -6.70 -6.34
CA THR A 74 -12.98 -7.40 -6.58
C THR A 74 -14.07 -7.03 -5.57
N LYS A 75 -13.70 -6.45 -4.42
CA LYS A 75 -14.63 -5.92 -3.41
C LYS A 75 -14.72 -4.40 -3.51
N PRO A 76 -15.83 -3.77 -3.09
CA PRO A 76 -15.91 -2.31 -3.02
C PRO A 76 -14.84 -1.75 -2.08
N PRO A 77 -14.31 -0.54 -2.35
CA PRO A 77 -13.36 0.11 -1.47
C PRO A 77 -13.99 0.38 -0.09
N PRO A 78 -13.21 0.28 1.01
CA PRO A 78 -13.72 0.55 2.35
C PRO A 78 -14.14 2.02 2.52
N SER A 79 -15.19 2.24 3.31
CA SER A 79 -15.64 3.60 3.67
C SER A 79 -14.62 4.31 4.55
N ALA A 80 -13.92 3.56 5.41
CA ALA A 80 -12.86 4.07 6.28
C ALA A 80 -11.59 4.47 5.50
N ASN A 81 -10.58 4.95 6.21
CA ASN A 81 -9.26 5.22 5.66
C ASN A 81 -8.64 3.94 5.08
N LEU A 82 -7.91 4.09 3.97
CA LEU A 82 -7.25 2.96 3.33
C LEU A 82 -6.04 2.53 4.19
N PRO A 83 -5.96 1.23 4.56
CA PRO A 83 -4.75 0.68 5.17
C PRO A 83 -3.60 0.70 4.15
N SER A 84 -2.37 0.48 4.61
CA SER A 84 -1.27 0.28 3.65
C SER A 84 -1.57 -0.95 2.78
N LEU A 85 -1.21 -0.87 1.49
CA LEU A 85 -1.45 -1.98 0.56
C LEU A 85 -0.76 -3.28 1.03
N PRO A 86 0.49 -3.26 1.53
CA PRO A 86 1.14 -4.47 2.03
C PRO A 86 0.41 -5.11 3.23
N GLU A 87 -0.11 -4.33 4.17
CA GLU A 87 -0.86 -4.85 5.32
C GLU A 87 -2.17 -5.51 4.87
N LEU A 88 -2.86 -4.87 3.93
CA LEU A 88 -4.09 -5.41 3.35
C LEU A 88 -3.84 -6.73 2.64
N LEU A 89 -2.82 -6.79 1.77
CA LEU A 89 -2.47 -8.00 1.04
C LEU A 89 -2.02 -9.12 1.99
N GLY A 90 -1.20 -8.80 2.99
CA GLY A 90 -0.79 -9.77 4.01
C GLY A 90 -1.99 -10.35 4.75
N THR A 91 -2.97 -9.52 5.08
CA THR A 91 -4.20 -9.97 5.77
C THR A 91 -4.98 -10.93 4.88
N LEU A 92 -5.16 -10.58 3.61
CA LEU A 92 -5.85 -11.42 2.62
C LEU A 92 -5.15 -12.77 2.39
N VAL A 93 -3.81 -12.80 2.46
CA VAL A 93 -3.04 -14.04 2.36
C VAL A 93 -3.25 -14.92 3.59
N CYS A 94 -3.22 -14.34 4.79
CA CYS A 94 -3.44 -15.07 6.04
C CYS A 94 -4.87 -15.62 6.16
N GLU A 95 -5.87 -14.93 5.58
CA GLU A 95 -7.23 -15.45 5.48
C GLU A 95 -7.33 -16.69 4.57
N LYS A 96 -6.49 -16.78 3.54
CA LYS A 96 -6.49 -17.90 2.60
C LYS A 96 -5.64 -19.08 3.07
N ILE A 97 -4.61 -18.85 3.89
CA ILE A 97 -3.66 -19.88 4.32
C ILE A 97 -3.74 -20.01 5.84
N PRO A 98 -4.46 -21.02 6.36
CA PRO A 98 -4.55 -21.26 7.80
C PRO A 98 -3.17 -21.61 8.37
N GLY A 99 -2.82 -20.99 9.49
CA GLY A 99 -1.54 -21.21 10.18
C GLY A 99 -0.47 -20.15 9.90
N LEU A 100 -0.69 -19.22 8.96
CA LEU A 100 0.20 -18.06 8.83
C LEU A 100 0.01 -17.07 10.00
N PRO A 101 1.10 -16.50 10.53
CA PRO A 101 0.99 -15.44 11.52
C PRO A 101 0.33 -14.22 10.89
N LYS A 102 -0.59 -13.57 11.61
CA LYS A 102 -1.20 -12.32 11.15
C LYS A 102 -0.10 -11.30 10.86
N PRO A 103 -0.15 -10.56 9.74
CA PRO A 103 0.82 -9.52 9.49
C PRO A 103 0.69 -8.52 10.64
N GLY A 104 1.79 -8.32 11.36
CA GLY A 104 1.88 -7.22 12.31
C GLY A 104 1.78 -5.88 11.57
N PRO A 105 1.62 -4.75 12.29
CA PRO A 105 1.74 -3.45 11.66
C PRO A 105 3.09 -3.37 10.92
N ILE A 106 3.03 -3.08 9.62
CA ILE A 106 4.23 -2.95 8.76
C ILE A 106 4.83 -1.55 8.96
N ALA A 107 4.04 -0.60 9.48
CA ALA A 107 4.53 0.70 9.89
C ALA A 107 5.60 0.55 10.99
N PRO A 108 6.88 0.86 10.72
CA PRO A 108 7.85 1.05 11.79
C PRO A 108 7.33 2.23 12.60
N ALA A 109 7.21 2.07 13.91
CA ALA A 109 6.97 3.24 14.72
C ALA A 109 8.33 3.85 15.10
N ILE A 110 8.43 5.15 15.01
CA ILE A 110 9.64 5.84 15.43
C ILE A 110 9.46 6.14 16.91
N ILE A 111 10.22 5.46 17.78
CA ILE A 111 10.29 5.86 19.18
C ILE A 111 11.63 6.56 19.40
N HIS A 112 11.58 7.87 19.65
CA HIS A 112 12.69 8.62 20.25
C HIS A 112 12.87 8.19 21.71
N LYS A 113 13.50 7.03 21.95
CA LYS A 113 13.83 6.56 23.31
C LYS A 113 15.30 6.22 23.51
N SER A 114 16.15 6.35 22.49
CA SER A 114 17.57 6.15 22.66
C SER A 114 18.22 7.46 23.16
N PRO A 115 19.26 7.41 24.01
CA PRO A 115 19.95 8.59 24.54
C PRO A 115 20.53 9.53 23.46
N ASP A 116 20.68 9.02 22.23
CA ASP A 116 21.15 9.70 21.03
C ASP A 116 20.02 10.09 20.04
N GLY A 117 18.76 9.78 20.36
CA GLY A 117 17.56 10.24 19.65
C GLY A 117 17.20 9.52 18.33
N ARG A 118 17.74 8.33 18.01
CA ARG A 118 17.68 7.79 16.63
C ARG A 118 17.41 6.27 16.53
N ALA A 119 16.35 5.77 17.17
CA ALA A 119 15.92 4.37 17.03
C ALA A 119 14.56 4.19 16.33
N TYR A 120 14.50 3.28 15.35
CA TYR A 120 13.27 2.82 14.69
C TYR A 120 12.79 1.53 15.38
N ILE A 121 11.54 1.49 15.86
CA ILE A 121 10.99 0.33 16.60
C ILE A 121 9.64 -0.08 15.98
N SER A 122 9.49 -1.30 15.48
CA SER A 122 8.14 -1.85 15.29
C SER A 122 7.51 -2.13 16.67
N ILE A 123 6.51 -1.34 17.11
CA ILE A 123 5.99 -1.34 18.50
C ILE A 123 4.96 -2.44 18.78
N LYS A 124 4.98 -3.60 18.13
CA LYS A 124 4.12 -4.68 18.61
C LYS A 124 4.89 -5.97 18.85
N HIS A 125 4.70 -6.46 20.07
CA HIS A 125 5.13 -7.75 20.58
C HIS A 125 4.76 -8.84 19.58
N VAL A 126 5.73 -9.64 19.15
CA VAL A 126 5.47 -10.84 18.36
C VAL A 126 5.11 -11.94 19.36
N PRO A 127 3.86 -12.45 19.38
CA PRO A 127 3.53 -13.59 20.23
C PRO A 127 4.16 -14.85 19.63
N GLY A 128 4.98 -15.59 20.40
CA GLY A 128 5.72 -16.79 19.97
C GLY A 128 7.23 -16.55 19.74
N ASP A 129 7.87 -17.35 18.87
CA ASP A 129 9.31 -17.29 18.48
C ASP A 129 9.66 -16.14 17.51
N GLY A 130 8.97 -15.01 17.63
CA GLY A 130 9.23 -13.87 16.75
C GLY A 130 10.53 -13.15 17.07
N VAL A 131 11.25 -12.71 16.03
CA VAL A 131 12.43 -11.85 16.19
C VAL A 131 12.01 -10.39 16.10
N LEU A 132 12.48 -9.58 17.06
CA LEU A 132 12.36 -8.13 17.02
C LEU A 132 13.42 -7.58 16.06
N CYS A 133 13.02 -7.16 14.86
CA CYS A 133 13.91 -6.53 13.89
C CYS A 133 13.87 -5.01 14.05
N TYR A 134 15.03 -4.38 14.29
CA TYR A 134 15.20 -2.93 14.24
C TYR A 134 16.41 -2.58 13.35
N MET A 135 16.38 -1.39 12.76
CA MET A 135 17.49 -0.83 12.00
C MET A 135 17.93 0.46 12.69
N ALA A 136 19.19 0.52 13.09
CA ALA A 136 19.82 1.77 13.49
C ALA A 136 20.29 2.48 12.21
N VAL A 137 20.02 3.77 12.10
CA VAL A 137 20.45 4.59 10.95
C VAL A 137 21.35 5.69 11.48
N ASP A 138 22.56 5.78 10.94
CA ASP A 138 23.51 6.85 11.21
C ASP A 138 23.59 7.77 9.97
N GLU A 139 23.45 9.08 10.18
CA GLU A 139 23.52 10.08 9.12
C GLU A 139 24.98 10.41 8.72
N ASN A 140 25.99 9.88 9.43
CA ASN A 140 27.40 10.15 9.17
C ASN A 140 28.11 9.14 8.26
N LEU A 141 27.37 8.26 7.57
CA LEU A 141 27.93 7.26 6.66
C LEU A 141 28.32 7.83 5.27
N ASN A 142 29.03 8.97 5.25
CA ASN A 142 29.70 9.54 4.08
C ASN A 142 31.22 9.28 4.11
N ASN A 143 31.67 8.14 4.64
CA ASN A 143 33.07 7.72 4.56
C ASN A 143 33.14 6.20 4.27
N PHE A 144 33.06 5.85 2.99
CA PHE A 144 33.70 4.65 2.43
C PHE A 144 34.45 5.07 1.17
#